data_AF-A0A968LGF5-F1
#
_entry.id   AF-A0A968LGF5-F1
#
_cell.length_a   1.000
_cell.length_b   1.000
_cell.length_c   1.000
_cell.angle_alpha   90.00
_cell.angle_beta   90.00
_cell.angle_gamma   90.00
#
_symmetry.space_group_name_H-M   'P 1'
#
loop_
_entity.id
_entity.type
_entity.pdbx_description
1 polymer ?
#
loop_
_entity_poly.entity_id
_entity_poly.type
_entity_poly.pdbx_seq_one_letter_code
_entity_poly.pdbx_strand_id
1 'polypeptide(L)'
;MAPLKMITTLSATEIVRAVRSGRLTPPEVVEKFERWTMLEKLDHYWREHLAALDHLRQGIGLRAYGQRDPLNEYKSEAFNLFNRMLVELRERVTSLRHITVTHGDCYLTQWLCPNAP
;
A
#
# COMPACT_ATOMS: atom_id res chain seq x y z
N MET A 1 -12.83 -17.21 -6.30
CA MET A 1 -12.12 -16.51 -5.20
C MET A 1 -11.97 -15.03 -5.57
N ALA A 2 -13.10 -14.31 -5.68
CA ALA A 2 -13.12 -12.88 -5.93
C ALA A 2 -13.31 -12.18 -4.57
N PRO A 3 -12.34 -11.42 -4.05
CA PRO A 3 -12.45 -10.93 -2.68
C PRO A 3 -12.83 -9.46 -2.62
N LEU A 4 -13.96 -9.19 -1.95
CA LEU A 4 -14.14 -8.11 -0.97
C LEU A 4 -13.81 -6.65 -1.37
N LYS A 5 -13.69 -6.30 -2.66
CA LYS A 5 -13.53 -4.90 -3.07
C LYS A 5 -14.83 -4.08 -2.99
N MET A 6 -16.01 -4.71 -2.90
CA MET A 6 -17.29 -4.01 -3.08
C MET A 6 -17.74 -3.10 -1.93
N ILE A 7 -17.26 -3.29 -0.68
CA ILE A 7 -17.82 -2.57 0.48
C ILE A 7 -17.06 -1.26 0.78
N THR A 8 -15.78 -1.13 0.43
CA THR A 8 -14.98 0.08 0.67
C THR A 8 -14.79 0.97 -0.56
N THR A 9 -15.09 0.46 -1.77
CA THR A 9 -14.89 1.23 -3.00
C THR A 9 -15.92 2.31 -3.25
N LEU A 10 -17.08 2.30 -2.57
CA LEU A 10 -18.08 3.35 -2.77
C LEU A 10 -17.58 4.71 -2.27
N SER A 11 -16.98 4.80 -1.08
CA SER A 11 -16.38 6.07 -0.62
C SER A 11 -15.08 6.42 -1.34
N ALA A 12 -14.22 5.43 -1.61
CA ALA A 12 -12.95 5.68 -2.29
C ALA A 12 -13.14 6.16 -3.74
N THR A 13 -14.12 5.60 -4.48
CA THR A 13 -14.42 6.05 -5.85
C THR A 13 -15.12 7.40 -5.89
N GLU A 14 -15.98 7.71 -4.91
CA GLU A 14 -16.56 9.04 -4.74
C GLU A 14 -15.49 10.10 -4.46
N ILE A 15 -14.55 9.80 -3.58
CA ILE A 15 -13.39 10.65 -3.28
C ILE A 15 -12.54 10.84 -4.54
N VAL A 16 -12.18 9.77 -5.24
CA VAL A 16 -11.38 9.84 -6.48
C VAL A 16 -12.13 10.63 -7.58
N ARG A 17 -13.45 10.47 -7.71
CA ARG A 17 -14.28 11.21 -8.67
C ARG A 17 -14.41 12.69 -8.30
N ALA A 18 -14.53 13.01 -7.01
CA ALA A 18 -14.56 14.38 -6.51
C ALA A 18 -13.22 15.09 -6.69
N VAL A 19 -12.10 14.40 -6.40
CA VAL A 19 -10.73 14.89 -6.66
C VAL A 19 -10.55 15.19 -8.16
N ARG A 20 -11.00 14.27 -9.02
CA ARG A 20 -10.94 14.42 -10.49
C ARG A 20 -11.77 15.59 -11.03
N SER A 21 -12.79 16.05 -10.30
CA SER A 21 -13.66 17.15 -10.71
C SER A 21 -13.09 18.54 -10.45
N GLY A 22 -11.91 18.66 -9.83
CA GLY A 22 -11.16 19.91 -9.66
C GLY A 22 -11.81 20.96 -8.74
N ARG A 23 -12.92 20.63 -8.05
CA ARG A 23 -13.78 21.57 -7.31
C ARG A 23 -13.36 21.86 -5.86
N LEU A 24 -12.07 21.78 -5.55
CA LEU A 24 -11.51 21.77 -4.19
C LEU A 24 -11.80 20.45 -3.45
N THR A 25 -10.75 19.75 -3.05
CA THR A 25 -10.84 18.67 -2.07
C THR A 25 -10.92 19.30 -0.68
N PRO A 26 -12.00 19.09 0.09
CA PRO A 26 -12.01 19.47 1.50
C PRO A 26 -10.82 18.82 2.23
N PRO A 27 -10.20 19.50 3.21
CA PRO A 27 -9.06 18.95 3.96
C PRO A 27 -9.38 17.58 4.60
N GLU A 28 -10.64 17.35 4.98
CA GLU A 28 -11.12 16.08 5.51
C GLU A 28 -11.06 14.91 4.51
N VAL A 29 -11.20 15.19 3.21
CA VAL A 29 -11.14 14.18 2.15
C VAL A 29 -9.70 13.73 1.93
N VAL A 30 -8.75 14.67 1.99
CA VAL A 30 -7.31 14.37 1.86
C VAL A 30 -6.85 13.50 3.03
N GLU A 31 -7.23 13.84 4.27
CA GLU A 31 -6.87 13.04 5.45
C GLU A 31 -7.42 11.60 5.39
N LYS A 32 -8.70 11.46 5.00
CA LYS A 32 -9.33 10.12 4.86
C LYS A 32 -8.65 9.31 3.76
N PHE A 33 -8.28 9.96 2.66
CA PHE A 33 -7.58 9.32 1.55
C PHE A 33 -6.17 8.88 1.97
N GLU A 34 -5.39 9.74 2.63
CA GLU A 34 -4.06 9.40 3.16
C GLU A 34 -4.11 8.18 4.07
N ARG A 35 -5.06 8.16 5.01
CA ARG A 35 -5.26 7.03 5.93
C ARG A 35 -5.63 5.75 5.19
N TRP A 36 -6.55 5.85 4.23
CA TRP A 36 -6.98 4.70 3.43
C TRP A 36 -5.83 4.12 2.60
N THR A 37 -5.08 4.96 1.90
CA THR A 37 -3.93 4.52 1.10
C THR A 37 -2.84 3.92 1.98
N MET A 38 -2.59 4.48 3.17
CA MET A 38 -1.63 3.90 4.13
C MET A 38 -2.05 2.49 4.56
N LEU A 39 -3.32 2.29 4.91
CA LEU A 39 -3.84 0.98 5.31
C LEU A 39 -3.77 -0.05 4.16
N GLU A 40 -4.12 0.37 2.93
CA GLU A 40 -4.00 -0.51 1.76
C GLU A 40 -2.56 -0.97 1.53
N LYS A 41 -1.58 -0.08 1.70
CA LYS A 41 -0.16 -0.42 1.57
C LYS A 41 0.31 -1.34 2.68
N LEU A 42 -0.09 -1.09 3.93
CA LEU A 42 0.20 -1.98 5.05
C LEU A 42 -0.31 -3.40 4.78
N ASP A 43 -1.57 -3.54 4.35
CA ASP A 43 -2.19 -4.83 4.05
C ASP A 43 -1.46 -5.56 2.91
N HIS A 44 -0.99 -4.82 1.90
CA HIS A 44 -0.22 -5.39 0.80
C HIS A 44 1.11 -5.98 1.26
N TYR A 45 1.94 -5.22 1.99
CA TYR A 45 3.22 -5.70 2.50
C TYR A 45 3.06 -6.83 3.51
N TRP A 46 2.01 -6.79 4.33
CA TRP A 46 1.73 -7.88 5.25
C TRP A 46 1.44 -9.20 4.52
N ARG A 47 0.65 -9.17 3.44
CA ARG A 47 0.39 -10.35 2.61
C ARG A 47 1.65 -10.90 1.95
N GLU A 48 2.50 -10.00 1.43
CA GLU A 48 3.80 -10.39 0.85
C GLU A 48 4.71 -11.01 1.92
N HIS A 49 4.73 -10.44 3.12
CA HIS A 49 5.49 -10.99 4.25
C HIS A 49 5.01 -12.39 4.65
N LEU A 50 3.69 -12.62 4.71
CA LEU A 50 3.14 -13.95 4.98
C LEU A 50 3.55 -14.96 3.89
N ALA A 51 3.48 -14.58 2.61
CA ALA A 51 3.94 -15.43 1.51
C ALA A 51 5.44 -15.74 1.60
N ALA A 52 6.27 -14.77 2.01
CA ALA A 52 7.69 -14.97 2.25
C ALA A 52 7.97 -15.92 3.42
N LEU A 53 7.20 -15.84 4.52
CA LEU A 53 7.29 -16.76 5.64
C LEU A 53 6.91 -18.19 5.26
N ASP A 54 5.88 -18.37 4.44
CA ASP A 54 5.50 -19.68 3.93
C ASP A 54 6.61 -20.30 3.07
N HIS A 55 7.26 -19.49 2.23
CA HIS A 55 8.43 -19.94 1.46
C HIS A 55 9.62 -20.30 2.36
N LEU A 56 9.91 -19.48 3.36
CA LEU A 56 10.97 -19.72 4.35
C LEU A 56 10.74 -21.05 5.10
N ARG A 57 9.50 -21.31 5.51
CA ARG A 57 9.11 -22.55 6.21
C ARG A 57 9.37 -23.79 5.36
N GLN A 58 9.16 -23.72 4.04
CA GLN A 58 9.46 -24.82 3.12
C GLN A 58 10.97 -25.03 2.92
N GLY A 59 11.76 -23.95 2.89
CA GLY A 59 13.20 -24.01 2.66
C GLY A 59 14.05 -24.52 3.83
N ILE A 60 13.60 -24.35 5.07
CA ILE A 60 14.37 -24.72 6.27
C ILE A 60 14.44 -26.23 6.50
N GLY A 61 13.45 -26.98 6.00
CA GLY A 61 13.44 -28.44 6.12
C GLY A 61 14.68 -29.11 5.52
N LEU A 62 15.25 -28.52 4.46
CA LEU A 62 16.46 -29.03 3.79
C LEU A 62 17.77 -28.54 4.43
N ARG A 63 17.74 -27.48 5.24
CA ARG A 63 18.94 -26.92 5.92
C ARG A 63 19.17 -27.51 7.32
N ALA A 64 18.13 -28.11 7.90
CA ALA A 64 18.15 -28.85 9.16
C ALA A 64 19.21 -29.98 9.22
N TYR A 65 19.73 -30.44 8.08
CA TYR A 65 20.78 -31.46 8.02
C TYR A 65 22.15 -30.99 8.56
N GLY A 66 22.37 -29.68 8.75
CA GLY A 66 23.63 -29.10 9.20
C GLY A 66 23.86 -29.03 10.72
N GLN A 67 23.11 -29.79 11.53
CA GLN A 67 23.16 -29.78 13.01
C GLN A 67 22.87 -28.43 13.71
N ARG A 68 22.33 -27.45 12.99
CA ARG A 68 21.74 -26.25 13.59
C ARG A 68 20.26 -26.48 13.85
N ASP A 69 19.78 -25.98 14.99
CA ASP A 69 18.37 -26.08 15.35
C ASP A 69 17.49 -25.37 14.30
N PRO A 70 16.66 -26.10 13.54
CA PRO A 70 15.89 -25.54 12.42
C PRO A 70 14.93 -24.44 12.87
N LEU A 71 14.42 -24.57 14.10
CA LEU A 71 13.54 -23.60 14.72
C LEU A 71 14.25 -22.26 14.99
N ASN A 72 15.53 -22.30 15.36
CA ASN A 72 16.27 -21.08 15.68
C ASN A 72 16.65 -20.30 14.40
N GLU A 73 17.01 -21.01 13.34
CA GLU A 73 17.22 -20.41 12.01
C GLU A 73 15.92 -19.78 11.48
N TYR A 74 14.79 -20.48 11.59
CA TYR A 74 13.49 -19.92 11.19
C TYR A 74 13.19 -18.62 11.93
N LYS A 75 13.32 -18.61 13.26
CA LYS A 75 13.03 -17.41 14.06
C LYS A 75 13.94 -16.25 13.67
N SER A 76 15.23 -16.51 13.47
CA SER A 76 16.21 -15.47 13.12
C SER A 76 15.97 -14.91 11.71
N GLU A 77 15.76 -15.78 10.71
CA GLU A 77 15.47 -15.35 9.33
C GLU A 77 14.10 -14.65 9.22
N ALA A 78 13.06 -15.18 9.87
CA ALA A 78 11.74 -14.58 9.92
C ALA A 78 11.76 -13.17 10.54
N PHE A 79 12.50 -12.99 11.64
CA PHE A 79 12.65 -11.69 12.29
C PHE A 79 13.39 -10.69 11.40
N ASN A 80 14.42 -11.13 10.67
CA ASN A 80 15.12 -10.30 9.69
C ASN A 80 14.19 -9.85 8.55
N LEU A 81 13.35 -10.75 8.02
CA LEU A 81 12.35 -10.41 7.01
C LEU A 81 11.33 -9.39 7.53
N PHE A 82 10.88 -9.56 8.77
CA PHE A 82 9.96 -8.62 9.41
C PHE A 82 10.56 -7.22 9.57
N ASN A 83 11.81 -7.12 10.04
CA ASN A 83 12.49 -5.83 10.17
C ASN A 83 12.67 -5.12 8.82
N ARG A 84 13.01 -5.85 7.76
CA ARG A 84 13.11 -5.26 6.41
C ARG A 84 11.75 -4.71 5.96
N MET A 85 10.67 -5.46 6.14
CA MET A 85 9.32 -5.00 5.83
C MET A 85 8.96 -3.73 6.61
N LEU A 86 9.31 -3.63 7.90
CA LEU A 86 9.07 -2.43 8.70
C LEU A 86 9.82 -1.19 8.19
N VAL A 87 11.07 -1.37 7.73
CA VAL A 87 11.87 -0.28 7.14
C VAL A 87 11.23 0.25 5.87
N GLU A 88 10.88 -0.66 4.94
CA GLU A 88 10.19 -0.34 3.69
C GLU A 88 8.86 0.38 3.93
N LEU A 89 8.08 -0.13 4.90
CA LEU A 89 6.81 0.48 5.27
C LEU A 89 6.99 1.90 5.83
N ARG A 90 7.99 2.11 6.68
CA ARG A 90 8.29 3.43 7.24
C ARG A 90 8.64 4.43 6.14
N GLU A 91 9.52 4.06 5.21
CA GLU A 91 9.89 4.91 4.08
C GLU A 91 8.67 5.28 3.23
N ARG A 92 7.78 4.31 2.98
CA ARG A 92 6.56 4.57 2.21
C ARG A 92 5.59 5.49 2.93
N VAL A 93 5.39 5.32 4.23
CA VAL A 93 4.52 6.19 5.05
C VAL A 93 5.05 7.63 5.07
N THR A 94 6.36 7.82 5.19
CA THR A 94 6.97 9.15 5.11
C THR A 94 6.75 9.78 3.74
N SER A 95 6.87 9.01 2.65
CA SER A 95 6.62 9.53 1.29
C SER A 95 5.17 9.96 1.04
N LEU A 96 4.19 9.24 1.60
CA LEU A 96 2.77 9.56 1.45
C LEU A 96 2.39 10.90 2.08
N ARG A 97 3.02 11.25 3.22
CA ARG A 97 2.75 12.50 3.93
C ARG A 97 3.20 13.76 3.18
N HIS A 98 4.01 13.59 2.13
CA HIS A 98 4.49 14.68 1.27
C HIS A 98 3.71 14.81 -0.05
N ILE A 99 2.60 14.09 -0.21
CA ILE A 99 1.76 14.22 -1.40
C ILE A 99 1.16 15.63 -1.41
N THR A 100 1.74 16.50 -2.25
CA THR A 100 1.12 17.76 -2.62
C THR A 100 0.18 17.46 -3.79
N VAL A 101 -1.12 17.68 -3.58
CA VAL A 101 -2.09 17.62 -4.67
C VAL A 101 -1.88 18.87 -5.52
N THR A 102 -1.04 18.75 -6.55
CA THR A 102 -0.85 19.83 -7.53
C THR A 102 -2.10 19.92 -8.40
N HIS A 103 -2.96 20.89 -8.09
CA HIS A 103 -4.08 21.32 -8.93
C HIS A 103 -3.49 22.04 -10.15
N GLY A 104 -3.09 21.30 -11.19
CA GLY A 104 -2.20 21.87 -12.21
C GLY A 104 -2.29 21.33 -13.63
N ASP A 105 -2.84 20.15 -13.90
CA ASP A 105 -2.80 19.61 -15.26
C ASP A 105 -4.17 19.70 -15.95
N CYS A 106 -4.60 20.93 -16.20
CA CYS A 106 -5.63 21.23 -17.20
C CYS A 106 -4.98 21.67 -18.52
N TYR A 107 -3.98 20.91 -19.03
CA TYR A 107 -3.36 21.18 -20.33
C TYR A 107 -3.28 19.96 -21.27
N LEU A 108 -3.90 18.84 -20.93
CA LEU A 108 -3.92 17.65 -21.80
C LEU A 108 -5.30 17.02 -21.86
N THR A 109 -6.17 17.61 -22.68
CA THR A 109 -7.10 16.98 -23.66
C THR A 109 -8.35 17.85 -23.88
N GLN A 110 -8.60 18.15 -25.16
CA GLN A 110 -9.67 18.94 -25.80
C GLN A 110 -11.13 18.61 -25.40
N TRP A 111 -11.38 17.72 -24.44
CA TRP A 111 -12.70 17.07 -24.27
C TRP A 111 -13.45 17.41 -22.97
N LEU A 112 -12.95 18.31 -22.10
CA LEU A 112 -13.56 18.53 -20.77
C LEU A 112 -13.90 19.98 -20.37
N CYS A 113 -13.77 20.97 -21.25
CA CYS A 113 -14.22 22.35 -20.97
C CYS A 113 -15.22 22.83 -22.05
N PRO A 114 -16.53 22.97 -21.76
CA PRO A 114 -17.52 23.35 -22.77
C PRO A 114 -17.56 24.85 -23.10
N ASN A 115 -16.80 25.70 -22.40
CA ASN A 115 -16.66 27.14 -22.71
C ASN A 115 -15.35 27.64 -22.11
N ALA A 116 -14.29 27.65 -22.90
CA ALA A 116 -13.15 28.54 -22.70
C ALA A 116 -13.38 29.79 -23.57
N PRO A 117 -12.86 30.98 -23.21
CA PRO A 117 -12.93 32.14 -24.10
C PRO A 117 -12.20 31.89 -25.43
#